data_AF-B1X7V2-F1
#
_entry.id   AF-B1X7V2-F1
#
_cell.length_a   1.000
_cell.length_b   1.000
_cell.length_c   1.000
_cell.angle_alpha   90.00
_cell.angle_beta   90.00
_cell.angle_gamma   90.00
#
_symmetry.space_group_name_H-M   'P 1'
#
loop_
_entity.id
_entity.type
_entity.pdbx_description
1 polymer ?
#
loop_
_entity_poly.entity_id
_entity_poly.type
_entity_poly.pdbx_seq_one_letter_code
_entity_poly.pdbx_strand_id
1 'polypeptide(L)'
;MKICLIDETGTGDGALSVLAARWGLEHDEDNLMALVLTPEHLELRKRDEPKLGGIFVDFVGGAMAHRRKFGGGRGEAVAKAVGIKGDYLPDVVDATAGLGRDAFVLASVGCRVRMLERNPVVAALLDDGLARGYADAEIGGWLQERLQLIHASSLTALTDITPRPQVVYLDPMFPHKQKSALVKKEMRVFQSLVGPDLDADGLLEPARLLATKRVVVKRPDYAPPLANVATPNAVVTKGHRFDIYAGTPV
;
A
#
# COMPACT_ATOMS: atom_id res chain seq x y z
N MET A 1 -16.19 2.90 -9.63
CA MET A 1 -16.15 3.64 -8.34
C MET A 1 -16.39 5.11 -8.62
N LYS A 2 -17.27 5.78 -7.87
CA LYS A 2 -17.56 7.22 -8.05
C LYS A 2 -16.48 8.09 -7.41
N ILE A 3 -15.99 9.09 -8.13
CA ILE A 3 -15.02 10.09 -7.66
C ILE A 3 -15.06 11.34 -8.54
N CYS A 4 -14.77 12.52 -7.99
CA CYS A 4 -14.64 13.73 -8.79
C CYS A 4 -13.32 13.63 -9.59
N LEU A 5 -13.41 13.55 -10.92
CA LEU A 5 -12.24 13.51 -11.80
C LEU A 5 -11.93 14.93 -12.29
N ILE A 6 -10.71 15.42 -12.05
CA ILE A 6 -10.28 16.77 -12.43
C ILE A 6 -9.04 16.68 -13.32
N ASP A 7 -9.07 17.38 -14.45
CA ASP A 7 -7.94 17.51 -15.37
C ASP A 7 -7.26 18.88 -15.17
N GLU A 8 -6.02 18.87 -14.69
CA GLU A 8 -5.17 20.06 -14.56
C GLU A 8 -3.95 19.98 -15.49
N THR A 9 -3.91 19.03 -16.44
CA THR A 9 -2.79 18.87 -17.37
C THR A 9 -2.73 20.01 -18.40
N GLY A 10 -3.89 20.57 -18.76
CA GLY A 10 -4.03 21.56 -19.82
C GLY A 10 -3.76 21.01 -21.24
N THR A 11 -3.65 19.69 -21.40
CA THR A 11 -3.28 19.05 -22.68
C THR A 11 -4.50 18.82 -23.59
N GLY A 12 -5.66 18.50 -23.00
CA GLY A 12 -6.86 18.16 -23.75
C GLY A 12 -6.76 16.87 -24.57
N ASP A 13 -5.80 16.00 -24.26
CA ASP A 13 -5.54 14.74 -24.97
C ASP A 13 -6.47 13.59 -24.58
N GLY A 14 -7.32 13.79 -23.57
CA GLY A 14 -8.25 12.79 -23.05
C GLY A 14 -7.61 11.78 -22.09
N ALA A 15 -6.38 12.01 -21.62
CA ALA A 15 -5.67 11.12 -20.71
C ALA A 15 -6.51 10.78 -19.45
N LEU A 16 -7.22 11.76 -18.88
CA LEU A 16 -8.09 11.53 -17.73
C LEU A 16 -9.26 10.58 -18.04
N SER A 17 -9.84 10.67 -19.24
CA SER A 17 -10.91 9.76 -19.68
C SER A 17 -10.40 8.35 -19.90
N VAL A 18 -9.19 8.20 -20.46
CA VAL A 18 -8.53 6.89 -20.63
C VAL A 18 -8.22 6.27 -19.27
N LEU A 19 -7.70 7.06 -18.32
CA LEU A 19 -7.43 6.63 -16.95
C LEU A 19 -8.72 6.19 -16.25
N ALA A 20 -9.80 6.95 -16.39
CA ALA A 20 -11.10 6.62 -15.80
C ALA A 20 -11.63 5.28 -16.33
N ALA A 21 -11.57 5.07 -17.66
CA ALA A 21 -11.98 3.81 -18.28
C ALA A 21 -11.11 2.63 -17.81
N ARG A 22 -9.78 2.79 -17.77
CA ARG A 22 -8.82 1.77 -17.32
C ARG A 22 -9.13 1.26 -15.92
N TRP A 23 -9.51 2.16 -15.00
CA TRP A 23 -9.73 1.84 -13.59
C TRP A 23 -11.22 1.70 -13.22
N GLY A 24 -12.14 1.76 -14.19
CA GLY A 24 -13.58 1.68 -13.92
C GLY A 24 -14.08 2.80 -13.00
N LEU A 25 -13.56 4.01 -13.18
CA LEU A 25 -13.95 5.19 -12.42
C LEU A 25 -15.11 5.91 -13.11
N GLU A 26 -16.08 6.33 -12.32
CA GLU A 26 -17.23 7.11 -12.76
C GLU A 26 -17.07 8.53 -12.21
N HIS A 27 -17.10 9.53 -13.09
CA HIS A 27 -17.04 10.92 -12.66
C HIS A 27 -18.27 11.27 -11.82
N ASP A 28 -18.03 11.87 -10.66
CA ASP A 28 -19.05 12.34 -9.73
C ASP A 28 -18.70 13.76 -9.28
N GLU A 29 -19.37 14.75 -9.87
CA GLU A 29 -19.11 16.19 -9.67
C GLU A 29 -19.35 16.63 -8.22
N ASP A 30 -20.19 15.92 -7.47
CA ASP A 30 -20.54 16.23 -6.08
C ASP A 30 -19.71 15.43 -5.06
N ASN A 31 -18.81 14.55 -5.53
CA ASN A 31 -18.02 13.71 -4.65
C ASN A 31 -17.09 14.55 -3.75
N LEU A 32 -16.98 14.18 -2.47
CA LEU A 32 -16.08 14.86 -1.52
C LEU A 32 -14.59 14.67 -1.86
N MET A 33 -14.24 13.57 -2.53
CA MET A 33 -12.88 13.26 -2.95
C MET A 33 -12.70 13.60 -4.43
N ALA A 34 -11.54 14.18 -4.76
CA ALA A 34 -11.14 14.42 -6.13
C ALA A 34 -9.86 13.66 -6.48
N LEU A 35 -9.85 13.00 -7.63
CA LEU A 35 -8.68 12.45 -8.27
C LEU A 35 -8.26 13.41 -9.39
N VAL A 36 -7.10 14.02 -9.22
CA VAL A 36 -6.63 15.14 -10.04
C VAL A 36 -5.41 14.70 -10.84
N LEU A 37 -5.50 14.79 -12.16
CA LEU A 37 -4.37 14.59 -13.05
C LEU A 37 -3.68 15.93 -13.30
N THR A 38 -2.48 16.09 -12.75
CA THR A 38 -1.64 17.28 -12.94
C THR A 38 -0.60 17.00 -14.04
N PRO A 39 0.16 18.02 -14.51
CA PRO A 39 1.26 17.80 -15.44
C PRO A 39 2.37 16.89 -14.89
N GLU A 40 2.51 16.80 -13.56
CA GLU A 40 3.61 16.07 -12.90
C GLU A 40 3.20 14.68 -12.41
N HIS A 41 1.96 14.52 -11.92
CA HIS A 41 1.48 13.28 -11.29
C HIS A 41 -0.04 13.24 -11.12
N LEU A 42 -0.55 12.06 -10.77
CA LEU A 42 -1.91 11.83 -10.29
C LEU A 42 -1.97 11.99 -8.76
N GLU A 43 -2.87 12.83 -8.26
CA GLU A 43 -3.05 13.04 -6.82
C GLU A 43 -4.50 12.97 -6.35
N LEU A 44 -4.66 12.66 -5.07
CA LEU A 44 -5.93 12.63 -4.37
C LEU A 44 -6.08 13.86 -3.48
N ARG A 45 -7.21 14.55 -3.61
CA ARG A 45 -7.57 15.73 -2.81
C ARG A 45 -8.86 15.49 -2.04
N LYS A 46 -8.96 16.09 -0.85
CA LYS A 46 -10.18 16.18 -0.06
C LYS A 46 -10.79 17.58 -0.26
N ARG A 47 -11.87 17.67 -1.04
CA ARG A 47 -12.36 18.95 -1.60
C ARG A 47 -12.90 19.92 -0.56
N ASP A 48 -13.49 19.40 0.52
CA ASP A 48 -13.99 20.20 1.65
C ASP A 48 -12.86 20.66 2.60
N GLU A 49 -11.61 20.21 2.39
CA GLU A 49 -10.44 20.67 3.15
C GLU A 49 -9.23 21.03 2.25
N PRO A 50 -9.30 22.07 1.40
CA PRO A 50 -8.24 22.41 0.45
C PRO A 50 -6.86 22.66 1.09
N LYS A 51 -6.85 23.14 2.35
CA LYS A 51 -5.62 23.39 3.11
C LYS A 51 -4.79 22.13 3.39
N LEU A 52 -5.34 20.93 3.23
CA LEU A 52 -4.60 19.67 3.35
C LEU A 52 -3.68 19.42 2.15
N GLY A 53 -3.98 20.02 0.99
CA GLY A 53 -3.31 19.74 -0.28
C GLY A 53 -3.64 18.35 -0.84
N GLY A 54 -2.99 18.00 -1.95
CA GLY A 54 -3.04 16.68 -2.56
C GLY A 54 -2.07 15.68 -1.94
N ILE A 55 -2.37 14.39 -2.11
CA ILE A 55 -1.47 13.29 -1.82
C ILE A 55 -1.25 12.46 -3.08
N PHE A 56 -0.01 12.06 -3.32
CA PHE A 56 0.37 11.20 -4.44
C PHE A 56 1.44 10.22 -3.99
N VAL A 57 1.62 9.16 -4.76
CA VAL A 57 2.65 8.13 -4.48
C VAL A 57 3.96 8.60 -5.08
N ASP A 58 5.00 8.80 -4.27
CA ASP A 58 6.33 9.22 -4.75
C ASP A 58 7.41 8.31 -4.17
N PHE A 59 7.94 7.42 -5.01
CA PHE A 59 9.04 6.51 -4.66
C PHE A 59 10.43 7.14 -4.86
N VAL A 60 10.53 8.23 -5.63
CA VAL A 60 11.80 8.84 -6.04
C VAL A 60 12.23 9.90 -5.03
N GLY A 61 11.29 10.72 -4.58
CA GLY A 61 11.51 11.85 -3.71
C GLY A 61 10.81 11.75 -2.35
N GLY A 62 10.67 12.93 -1.73
CA GLY A 62 9.86 13.14 -0.54
C GLY A 62 10.16 12.21 0.64
N ALA A 63 9.09 11.83 1.34
CA ALA A 63 9.17 11.02 2.55
C ALA A 63 9.70 9.59 2.28
N MET A 64 9.44 9.03 1.10
CA MET A 64 9.87 7.67 0.77
C MET A 64 11.37 7.61 0.46
N ALA A 65 11.92 8.58 -0.27
CA ALA A 65 13.37 8.69 -0.48
C ALA A 65 14.12 8.89 0.83
N HIS A 66 13.59 9.73 1.73
CA HIS A 66 14.15 9.91 3.06
C HIS A 66 14.08 8.60 3.87
N ARG A 67 12.94 7.89 3.86
CA ARG A 67 12.81 6.60 4.55
C ARG A 67 13.74 5.53 3.97
N ARG A 68 13.97 5.50 2.66
CA ARG A 68 14.95 4.62 2.00
C ARG A 68 16.36 4.85 2.54
N LYS A 69 16.77 6.11 2.65
CA LYS A 69 18.14 6.50 3.06
C LYS A 69 18.35 6.42 4.58
N PHE A 70 17.35 6.77 5.38
CA PHE A 70 17.49 6.99 6.83
C PHE A 70 16.51 6.21 7.71
N GLY A 71 15.55 5.47 7.13
CA GLY A 71 14.58 4.67 7.88
C GLY A 71 15.19 3.44 8.55
N GLY A 72 16.38 3.03 8.11
CA GLY A 72 17.13 1.90 8.66
C GLY A 72 17.20 0.69 7.74
N GLY A 73 16.46 0.68 6.62
CA GLY A 73 16.48 -0.40 5.63
C GLY A 73 16.23 -1.77 6.28
N ARG A 74 17.23 -2.65 6.26
CA ARG A 74 17.18 -3.97 6.94
C ARG A 74 16.91 -3.88 8.45
N GLY A 75 17.23 -2.75 9.06
CA GLY A 75 16.99 -2.45 10.47
C GLY A 75 15.54 -2.06 10.79
N GLU A 76 14.72 -1.74 9.80
CA GLU A 76 13.31 -1.41 10.01
C GLU A 76 12.54 -2.58 10.62
N ALA A 77 11.56 -2.25 11.46
CA ALA A 77 10.76 -3.26 12.13
C ALA A 77 9.99 -4.15 11.15
N VAL A 78 9.47 -3.58 10.06
CA VAL A 78 8.81 -4.34 8.99
C VAL A 78 9.79 -5.30 8.31
N ALA A 79 11.03 -4.86 8.02
CA ALA A 79 12.06 -5.71 7.44
C ALA A 79 12.41 -6.89 8.37
N LYS A 80 12.56 -6.63 9.67
CA LYS A 80 12.76 -7.69 10.68
C LYS A 80 11.55 -8.63 10.78
N ALA A 81 10.34 -8.08 10.73
CA ALA A 81 9.10 -8.84 10.84
C ALA A 81 8.90 -9.79 9.65
N VAL A 82 9.28 -9.40 8.43
CA VAL A 82 9.27 -10.32 7.27
C VAL A 82 10.43 -11.31 7.27
N GLY A 83 11.37 -11.19 8.21
CA GLY A 83 12.42 -12.18 8.46
C GLY A 83 13.73 -11.91 7.72
N ILE A 84 13.92 -10.72 7.15
CA ILE A 84 15.17 -10.35 6.45
C ILE A 84 16.36 -10.47 7.42
N LYS A 85 17.30 -11.37 7.12
CA LYS A 85 18.50 -11.64 7.94
C LYS A 85 19.63 -12.17 7.06
N GLY A 86 20.85 -11.66 7.21
CA GLY A 86 21.99 -12.08 6.39
C GLY A 86 21.77 -11.80 4.89
N ASP A 87 21.80 -12.83 4.07
CA ASP A 87 21.52 -12.81 2.64
C ASP A 87 20.07 -13.19 2.30
N TYR A 88 19.27 -13.66 3.26
CA TYR A 88 17.89 -14.03 3.05
C TYR A 88 17.01 -12.81 2.76
N LEU A 89 16.47 -12.76 1.53
CA LEU A 89 15.56 -11.77 0.99
C LEU A 89 14.33 -12.50 0.41
N PRO A 90 13.23 -12.62 1.17
CA PRO A 90 12.05 -13.35 0.70
C PRO A 90 11.32 -12.64 -0.44
N ASP A 91 10.67 -13.41 -1.30
CA ASP A 91 9.56 -12.92 -2.10
C ASP A 91 8.40 -12.60 -1.15
N VAL A 92 7.86 -11.38 -1.31
CA VAL A 92 6.78 -10.84 -0.47
C VAL A 92 5.57 -10.55 -1.35
N VAL A 93 4.40 -10.90 -0.85
CA VAL A 93 3.14 -10.34 -1.33
C VAL A 93 2.63 -9.36 -0.28
N ASP A 94 2.53 -8.08 -0.63
CA ASP A 94 1.81 -7.09 0.17
C ASP A 94 0.34 -7.14 -0.25
N ALA A 95 -0.51 -7.71 0.59
CA ALA A 95 -1.92 -7.95 0.27
C ALA A 95 -2.82 -6.75 0.63
N THR A 96 -2.25 -5.62 1.02
CA THR A 96 -2.98 -4.39 1.38
C THR A 96 -2.13 -3.17 1.03
N ALA A 97 -1.82 -3.01 -0.26
CA ALA A 97 -0.77 -2.11 -0.74
C ALA A 97 -0.87 -0.68 -0.19
N GLY A 98 -2.08 -0.10 -0.20
CA GLY A 98 -2.31 1.26 0.25
C GLY A 98 -1.45 2.26 -0.53
N LEU A 99 -0.64 3.06 0.16
CA LEU A 99 0.30 4.00 -0.49
C LEU A 99 1.67 3.36 -0.81
N GLY A 100 1.80 2.04 -0.76
CA GLY A 100 3.03 1.31 -1.12
C GLY A 100 4.22 1.57 -0.19
N ARG A 101 3.99 2.15 0.99
CA ARG A 101 5.06 2.65 1.87
C ARG A 101 5.94 1.56 2.44
N ASP A 102 5.34 0.51 2.97
CA ASP A 102 6.08 -0.61 3.55
C ASP A 102 6.56 -1.55 2.44
N ALA A 103 5.76 -1.77 1.38
CA ALA A 103 6.18 -2.48 0.18
C ALA A 103 7.49 -1.91 -0.43
N PHE A 104 7.58 -0.59 -0.59
CA PHE A 104 8.79 0.06 -1.10
C PHE A 104 10.00 -0.10 -0.19
N VAL A 105 9.83 -0.09 1.14
CA VAL A 105 10.92 -0.38 2.08
C VAL A 105 11.46 -1.78 1.84
N LEU A 106 10.56 -2.77 1.74
CA LEU A 106 10.95 -4.16 1.52
C LEU A 106 11.65 -4.34 0.16
N ALA A 107 11.13 -3.72 -0.90
CA ALA A 107 11.75 -3.74 -2.23
C ALA A 107 13.12 -3.04 -2.24
N SER A 108 13.24 -1.89 -1.56
CA SER A 108 14.51 -1.15 -1.43
C SER A 108 15.58 -1.94 -0.69
N VAL A 109 15.18 -2.78 0.26
CA VAL A 109 16.09 -3.69 0.97
C VAL A 109 16.56 -4.86 0.09
N GLY A 110 15.76 -5.23 -0.92
CA GLY A 110 16.11 -6.21 -1.93
C GLY A 110 15.11 -7.36 -2.10
N CYS A 111 13.98 -7.35 -1.38
CA CYS A 111 12.91 -8.31 -1.61
C CYS A 111 12.26 -8.07 -2.98
N ARG A 112 11.70 -9.12 -3.60
CA ARG A 112 10.74 -8.95 -4.69
C ARG A 112 9.34 -8.88 -4.11
N VAL A 113 8.64 -7.79 -4.36
CA VAL A 113 7.36 -7.44 -3.74
C VAL A 113 6.29 -7.32 -4.82
N ARG A 114 5.21 -8.08 -4.65
CA ARG A 114 3.97 -7.93 -5.43
C ARG A 114 2.90 -7.34 -4.52
N MET A 115 2.43 -6.15 -4.87
CA MET A 115 1.39 -5.41 -4.16
C MET A 115 0.02 -5.76 -4.74
N LEU A 116 -0.93 -6.12 -3.88
CA LEU A 116 -2.34 -6.20 -4.24
C LEU A 116 -3.09 -4.99 -3.68
N GLU A 117 -3.80 -4.31 -4.56
CA GLU A 117 -4.71 -3.23 -4.20
C GLU A 117 -6.08 -3.52 -4.81
N ARG A 118 -7.13 -3.37 -4.00
CA ARG A 118 -8.51 -3.63 -4.43
C ARG A 118 -9.23 -2.34 -4.83
N ASN A 119 -8.87 -1.22 -4.21
CA ASN A 119 -9.49 0.06 -4.45
C ASN A 119 -8.94 0.63 -5.77
N PRO A 120 -9.79 0.84 -6.80
CA PRO A 120 -9.33 1.28 -8.12
C PRO A 120 -8.69 2.67 -8.11
N VAL A 121 -9.11 3.57 -7.21
CA VAL A 121 -8.49 4.90 -7.08
C VAL A 121 -7.10 4.78 -6.46
N VAL A 122 -6.93 3.95 -5.44
CA VAL A 122 -5.61 3.71 -4.82
C VAL A 122 -4.69 2.99 -5.81
N ALA A 123 -5.20 2.02 -6.56
CA ALA A 123 -4.44 1.35 -7.61
C ALA A 123 -4.00 2.33 -8.70
N ALA A 124 -4.86 3.28 -9.12
CA ALA A 124 -4.49 4.33 -10.06
C ALA A 124 -3.36 5.23 -9.53
N LEU A 125 -3.42 5.62 -8.25
CA LEU A 125 -2.36 6.42 -7.59
C LEU A 125 -1.04 5.64 -7.50
N LEU A 126 -1.09 4.35 -7.19
CA LEU A 126 0.09 3.47 -7.17
C LEU A 126 0.68 3.28 -8.57
N ASP A 127 -0.15 3.06 -9.59
CA ASP A 127 0.29 2.88 -10.98
C ASP A 127 1.00 4.14 -11.51
N ASP A 128 0.46 5.32 -11.23
CA ASP A 128 1.12 6.60 -11.55
C ASP A 128 2.46 6.75 -10.80
N GLY A 129 2.49 6.43 -9.51
CA GLY A 129 3.72 6.42 -8.71
C GLY A 129 4.78 5.45 -9.23
N LEU A 130 4.35 4.26 -9.66
CA LEU A 130 5.24 3.25 -10.25
C LEU A 130 5.75 3.70 -11.62
N ALA A 131 4.91 4.27 -12.48
CA ALA A 131 5.34 4.77 -13.78
C ALA A 131 6.48 5.81 -13.65
N ARG A 132 6.31 6.77 -12.74
CA ARG A 132 7.37 7.75 -12.41
C ARG A 132 8.59 7.10 -11.77
N GLY A 133 8.38 6.17 -10.84
CA GLY A 133 9.46 5.42 -10.20
C GLY A 133 10.29 4.59 -11.18
N TYR A 134 9.65 3.94 -12.16
CA TYR A 134 10.33 3.14 -13.20
C TYR A 134 11.12 3.99 -14.18
N ALA A 135 10.70 5.24 -14.40
CA ALA A 135 11.41 6.20 -15.25
C ALA A 135 12.63 6.83 -14.56
N ASP A 136 12.80 6.64 -13.26
CA ASP A 136 13.93 7.19 -12.51
C ASP A 136 15.26 6.50 -12.85
N ALA A 137 16.32 7.29 -13.01
CA ALA A 137 17.63 6.79 -13.39
C ALA A 137 18.38 6.05 -12.25
N GLU A 138 18.08 6.34 -10.98
CA GLU A 138 18.74 5.71 -9.82
C GLU A 138 18.03 4.39 -9.45
N ILE A 139 16.69 4.41 -9.42
CA ILE A 139 15.91 3.29 -8.89
C ILE A 139 15.11 2.51 -9.93
N GLY A 140 14.84 3.09 -11.10
CA GLY A 140 13.85 2.56 -12.03
C GLY A 140 14.07 1.10 -12.43
N GLY A 141 15.31 0.74 -12.75
CA GLY A 141 15.65 -0.62 -13.16
C GLY A 141 15.32 -1.67 -12.09
N TRP A 142 15.77 -1.46 -10.85
CA TRP A 142 15.48 -2.44 -9.79
C TRP A 142 14.05 -2.33 -9.26
N LEU A 143 13.43 -1.14 -9.34
CA LEU A 143 12.06 -0.95 -8.89
C LEU A 143 11.09 -1.76 -9.76
N GLN A 144 11.30 -1.76 -11.08
CA GLN A 144 10.47 -2.52 -12.03
C GLN A 144 10.55 -4.04 -11.80
N GLU A 145 11.71 -4.55 -11.40
CA GLU A 145 11.88 -5.97 -11.08
C GLU A 145 11.30 -6.33 -9.70
N ARG A 146 11.44 -5.43 -8.72
CA ARG A 146 11.22 -5.74 -7.30
C ARG A 146 9.94 -5.18 -6.70
N LEU A 147 9.21 -4.30 -7.37
CA LEU A 147 7.96 -3.74 -6.86
C LEU A 147 6.92 -3.67 -7.97
N GLN A 148 5.92 -4.55 -7.92
CA GLN A 148 4.90 -4.68 -8.96
C GLN A 148 3.50 -4.53 -8.36
N LEU A 149 2.56 -3.99 -9.13
CA LEU A 149 1.15 -3.82 -8.74
C LEU A 149 0.25 -4.84 -9.43
N ILE A 150 -0.67 -5.42 -8.66
CA ILE A 150 -1.77 -6.28 -9.12
C ILE A 150 -3.06 -5.67 -8.61
N HIS A 151 -3.95 -5.26 -9.50
CA HIS A 151 -5.26 -4.74 -9.13
C HIS A 151 -6.25 -5.90 -8.95
N ALA A 152 -6.47 -6.30 -7.70
CA ALA A 152 -7.36 -7.39 -7.33
C ALA A 152 -7.71 -7.36 -5.84
N SER A 153 -8.83 -7.99 -5.47
CA SER A 153 -9.14 -8.24 -4.06
C SER A 153 -8.28 -9.35 -3.50
N SER A 154 -7.54 -9.04 -2.43
CA SER A 154 -6.76 -10.00 -1.66
C SER A 154 -7.58 -11.13 -1.05
N LEU A 155 -8.88 -10.94 -0.83
CA LEU A 155 -9.74 -12.01 -0.29
C LEU A 155 -9.96 -13.16 -1.28
N THR A 156 -9.90 -12.87 -2.58
CA THR A 156 -10.21 -13.85 -3.64
C THR A 156 -9.02 -14.18 -4.51
N ALA A 157 -8.12 -13.22 -4.76
CA ALA A 157 -7.01 -13.40 -5.70
C ALA A 157 -5.73 -13.95 -5.04
N LEU A 158 -5.63 -13.94 -3.70
CA LEU A 158 -4.43 -14.43 -3.02
C LEU A 158 -4.13 -15.89 -3.34
N THR A 159 -5.17 -16.72 -3.43
CA THR A 159 -5.03 -18.16 -3.67
C THR A 159 -4.43 -18.48 -5.04
N ASP A 160 -4.57 -17.56 -6.00
CA ASP A 160 -4.13 -17.74 -7.38
C ASP A 160 -2.71 -17.20 -7.61
N ILE A 161 -2.10 -16.55 -6.60
CA ILE A 161 -0.75 -16.02 -6.71
C ILE A 161 0.26 -17.15 -6.85
N THR A 162 0.87 -17.21 -8.04
CA THR A 162 1.97 -18.10 -8.38
C THR A 162 3.12 -17.31 -9.01
N PRO A 163 4.40 -17.67 -8.75
CA PRO A 163 4.85 -18.60 -7.71
C PRO A 163 4.49 -18.09 -6.31
N ARG A 164 4.26 -19.02 -5.38
CA ARG A 164 3.92 -18.71 -3.99
C ARG A 164 5.08 -17.96 -3.31
N PRO A 165 4.82 -16.85 -2.59
CA PRO A 165 5.86 -16.11 -1.88
C PRO A 165 6.29 -16.83 -0.59
N GLN A 166 7.45 -16.47 -0.03
CA GLN A 166 7.78 -16.89 1.33
C GLN A 166 6.98 -16.11 2.36
N VAL A 167 6.65 -14.85 2.07
CA VAL A 167 5.98 -13.96 3.02
C VAL A 167 4.75 -13.32 2.42
N VAL A 168 3.67 -13.26 3.21
CA VAL A 168 2.53 -12.36 2.95
C VAL A 168 2.51 -11.28 4.03
N TYR A 169 2.39 -10.02 3.62
CA TYR A 169 2.28 -8.86 4.49
C TYR A 169 0.86 -8.29 4.45
N LEU A 170 0.34 -7.91 5.63
CA LEU A 170 -1.00 -7.36 5.83
C LEU A 170 -0.92 -6.12 6.74
N ASP A 171 -1.51 -5.02 6.29
CA ASP A 171 -1.74 -3.76 7.01
C ASP A 171 -3.11 -3.17 6.60
N PRO A 172 -4.22 -3.90 6.81
CA PRO A 172 -5.55 -3.40 6.47
C PRO A 172 -5.89 -2.17 7.32
N MET A 173 -6.69 -1.26 6.76
CA MET A 173 -7.11 -0.04 7.42
C MET A 173 -7.99 -0.38 8.64
N PHE A 174 -7.40 -0.31 9.84
CA PHE A 174 -8.11 -0.59 11.08
C PHE A 174 -9.03 0.57 11.49
N PRO A 175 -10.23 0.31 12.05
CA PRO A 175 -11.10 1.35 12.58
C PRO A 175 -10.39 2.17 13.68
N HIS A 176 -10.00 3.39 13.36
CA HIS A 176 -9.39 4.30 14.31
C HIS A 176 -10.45 4.90 15.22
N LYS A 177 -10.39 4.56 16.52
CA LYS A 177 -11.33 5.10 17.53
C LYS A 177 -11.05 6.56 17.90
N GLN A 178 -9.82 7.05 17.72
CA GLN A 178 -9.44 8.39 18.19
C GLN A 178 -9.47 9.41 17.05
N LYS A 179 -10.44 10.34 17.11
CA LYS A 179 -10.47 11.57 16.33
C LYS A 179 -9.38 12.54 16.79
N SER A 180 -8.11 12.15 16.68
CA SER A 180 -7.01 13.07 16.99
C SER A 180 -6.79 13.99 15.78
N ALA A 181 -6.90 15.30 15.99
CA ALA A 181 -6.52 16.31 14.99
C ALA A 181 -5.04 16.23 14.57
N LEU A 182 -4.22 15.43 15.27
CA LEU A 182 -2.81 15.19 14.98
C LEU A 182 -2.55 14.09 13.95
N VAL A 183 -3.59 13.47 13.37
CA VAL A 183 -3.40 12.55 12.25
C VAL A 183 -2.81 13.34 11.07
N LYS A 184 -1.62 12.93 10.61
CA LYS A 184 -0.89 13.57 9.51
C LYS A 184 -1.81 13.75 8.31
N LYS A 185 -1.67 14.87 7.58
CA LYS A 185 -2.47 15.24 6.39
C LYS A 185 -2.75 14.05 5.46
N GLU A 186 -1.73 13.24 5.19
CA GLU A 186 -1.80 12.07 4.31
C GLU A 186 -2.85 11.06 4.77
N MET A 187 -2.81 10.71 6.06
CA MET A 187 -3.73 9.74 6.62
C MET A 187 -5.16 10.27 6.67
N ARG A 188 -5.36 11.59 6.85
CA ARG A 188 -6.71 12.18 6.80
C ARG A 188 -7.33 12.07 5.41
N VAL A 189 -6.59 12.47 4.37
CA VAL A 189 -7.07 12.39 2.97
C VAL A 189 -7.28 10.93 2.57
N PHE A 190 -6.32 10.06 2.86
CA PHE A 190 -6.39 8.64 2.49
C PHE A 190 -7.53 7.88 3.19
N GLN A 191 -7.75 8.13 4.50
CA GLN A 191 -8.84 7.51 5.24
C GLN A 191 -10.22 7.97 4.78
N SER A 192 -10.35 9.21 4.31
CA SER A 192 -11.62 9.71 3.75
C SER A 192 -12.01 9.01 2.44
N LEU A 193 -11.03 8.48 1.68
CA LEU A 193 -11.29 7.70 0.46
C LEU A 193 -11.61 6.23 0.77
N VAL A 194 -10.73 5.55 1.52
CA VAL A 194 -10.78 4.09 1.66
C VAL A 194 -11.74 3.66 2.77
N GLY A 195 -11.82 4.45 3.85
CA GLY A 195 -12.53 4.03 5.07
C GLY A 195 -11.88 2.81 5.74
N PRO A 196 -12.50 2.27 6.80
CA PRO A 196 -12.05 1.04 7.45
C PRO A 196 -12.31 -0.20 6.59
N ASP A 197 -11.38 -1.15 6.61
CA ASP A 197 -11.56 -2.47 5.96
C ASP A 197 -12.42 -3.37 6.88
N LEU A 198 -13.74 -3.35 6.66
CA LEU A 198 -14.71 -4.10 7.50
C LEU A 198 -14.57 -5.63 7.38
N ASP A 199 -13.97 -6.10 6.30
CA ASP A 199 -13.72 -7.50 5.96
C ASP A 199 -12.25 -7.92 6.20
N ALA A 200 -11.46 -7.09 6.89
CA ALA A 200 -10.04 -7.32 7.13
C ALA A 200 -9.74 -8.67 7.81
N ASP A 201 -10.62 -9.12 8.71
CA ASP A 201 -10.45 -10.41 9.40
C ASP A 201 -10.44 -11.60 8.42
N GLY A 202 -11.09 -11.48 7.26
CA GLY A 202 -11.07 -12.50 6.22
C GLY A 202 -9.71 -12.67 5.53
N LEU A 203 -8.76 -11.76 5.72
CA LEU A 203 -7.46 -11.79 5.04
C LEU A 203 -6.48 -12.81 5.64
N LEU A 204 -6.60 -13.14 6.92
CA LEU A 204 -5.57 -13.93 7.61
C LEU A 204 -5.47 -15.36 7.07
N GLU A 205 -6.61 -16.02 6.84
CA GLU A 205 -6.65 -17.40 6.36
C GLU A 205 -6.02 -17.57 4.97
N PRO A 206 -6.48 -16.85 3.91
CA PRO A 206 -5.87 -16.96 2.58
C PRO A 206 -4.39 -16.53 2.58
N ALA A 207 -3.99 -15.57 3.43
CA ALA A 207 -2.58 -15.20 3.58
C ALA A 207 -1.70 -16.34 4.10
N ARG A 208 -2.19 -17.11 5.09
CA ARG A 208 -1.45 -18.24 5.66
C ARG A 208 -1.38 -19.42 4.71
N LEU A 209 -2.40 -19.62 3.89
CA LEU A 209 -2.39 -20.60 2.81
C LEU A 209 -1.41 -20.20 1.71
N LEU A 210 -1.36 -18.92 1.32
CA LEU A 210 -0.45 -18.46 0.27
C LEU A 210 1.03 -18.48 0.70
N ALA A 211 1.36 -17.92 1.87
CA ALA A 211 2.75 -17.80 2.32
C ALA A 211 3.39 -19.16 2.58
N THR A 212 4.60 -19.41 2.07
CA THR A 212 5.33 -20.67 2.33
C THR A 212 6.12 -20.68 3.64
N LYS A 213 6.37 -19.49 4.24
CA LYS A 213 7.10 -19.36 5.52
C LYS A 213 6.33 -18.59 6.57
N ARG A 214 5.91 -17.35 6.30
CA ARG A 214 5.24 -16.53 7.31
C ARG A 214 4.23 -15.53 6.77
N VAL A 215 3.29 -15.15 7.63
CA VAL A 215 2.42 -13.99 7.44
C VAL A 215 2.79 -12.95 8.49
N VAL A 216 2.86 -11.70 8.09
CA VAL A 216 3.14 -10.55 8.95
C VAL A 216 1.95 -9.62 8.92
N VAL A 217 1.42 -9.28 10.08
CA VAL A 217 0.26 -8.38 10.21
C VAL A 217 0.63 -7.18 11.06
N LYS A 218 0.58 -5.98 10.47
CA LYS A 218 0.78 -4.73 11.18
C LYS A 218 -0.47 -4.34 11.95
N ARG A 219 -0.32 -4.05 13.24
CA ARG A 219 -1.42 -3.74 14.16
C ARG A 219 -1.05 -2.57 15.08
N PRO A 220 -1.91 -1.55 15.24
CA PRO A 220 -1.75 -0.56 16.31
C PRO A 220 -1.68 -1.23 17.69
N ASP A 221 -1.00 -0.62 18.66
CA ASP A 221 -0.77 -1.22 19.98
C ASP A 221 -2.06 -1.67 20.69
N TYR A 222 -3.14 -0.89 20.54
CA TYR A 222 -4.45 -1.15 21.17
C TYR A 222 -5.33 -2.13 20.39
N ALA A 223 -4.94 -2.51 19.18
CA ALA A 223 -5.79 -3.27 18.28
C ALA A 223 -5.68 -4.78 18.58
N PRO A 224 -6.80 -5.55 18.65
CA PRO A 224 -6.75 -7.00 18.75
C PRO A 224 -5.98 -7.63 17.59
N PRO A 225 -5.46 -8.86 17.72
CA PRO A 225 -4.88 -9.58 16.59
C PRO A 225 -5.95 -9.79 15.49
N LEU A 226 -5.50 -9.86 14.23
CA LEU A 226 -6.40 -10.04 13.08
C LEU A 226 -7.16 -11.37 13.18
N ALA A 227 -8.44 -11.35 12.83
CA ALA A 227 -9.35 -12.49 12.97
C ALA A 227 -9.45 -13.04 14.41
N ASN A 228 -9.07 -12.24 15.41
CA ASN A 228 -8.93 -12.66 16.82
C ASN A 228 -7.99 -13.87 17.03
N VAL A 229 -7.07 -14.13 16.08
CA VAL A 229 -6.12 -15.25 16.18
C VAL A 229 -4.86 -14.77 16.89
N ALA A 230 -4.71 -15.14 18.17
CA ALA A 230 -3.52 -14.80 18.94
C ALA A 230 -2.25 -15.47 18.36
N THR A 231 -1.11 -14.78 18.48
CA THR A 231 0.22 -15.33 18.19
C THR A 231 1.20 -14.87 19.26
N PRO A 232 2.12 -15.73 19.73
CA PRO A 232 3.17 -15.32 20.67
C PRO A 232 4.30 -14.55 19.98
N ASN A 233 4.36 -14.54 18.65
CA ASN A 233 5.45 -13.95 17.89
C ASN A 233 5.04 -12.57 17.37
N ALA A 234 5.76 -11.53 17.78
CA ALA A 234 5.58 -10.19 17.21
C ALA A 234 6.87 -9.36 17.28
N VAL A 235 7.01 -8.40 16.34
CA VAL A 235 8.00 -7.33 16.45
C VAL A 235 7.28 -6.08 16.95
N VAL A 236 7.60 -5.63 18.16
CA VAL A 236 7.01 -4.44 18.78
C VAL A 236 7.78 -3.18 18.39
N THR A 237 7.07 -2.10 18.10
CA THR A 237 7.64 -0.77 17.82
C THR A 237 6.91 0.30 18.62
N LYS A 238 7.29 1.56 18.46
CA LYS A 238 6.54 2.67 19.06
C LYS A 238 5.21 2.88 18.32
N GLY A 239 4.09 2.57 18.97
CA GLY A 239 2.73 2.87 18.50
C GLY A 239 2.05 1.73 17.72
N HIS A 240 2.80 0.71 17.32
CA HIS A 240 2.28 -0.47 16.64
C HIS A 240 3.20 -1.68 16.81
N ARG A 241 2.70 -2.86 16.47
CA ARG A 241 3.43 -4.12 16.40
C ARG A 241 3.19 -4.83 15.06
N PHE A 242 4.02 -5.82 14.79
CA PHE A 242 3.86 -6.75 13.68
C PHE A 242 3.64 -8.15 14.21
N ASP A 243 2.39 -8.62 14.22
CA ASP A 243 2.03 -9.99 14.59
C ASP A 243 2.55 -10.96 13.51
N ILE A 244 3.16 -12.07 13.92
CA ILE A 244 3.81 -13.03 13.00
C ILE A 244 3.14 -14.39 13.12
N TYR A 245 2.71 -14.94 12.00
CA TYR A 245 2.07 -16.24 11.88
C TYR A 245 2.87 -17.17 10.96
N ALA A 246 2.71 -18.48 11.15
CA ALA A 246 3.24 -19.47 10.21
C ALA A 246 2.39 -19.52 8.94
N GLY A 247 3.08 -19.65 7.80
CA GLY A 247 2.47 -19.99 6.51
C GLY A 247 2.28 -21.51 6.34
N THR A 248 2.03 -21.93 5.12
CA THR A 248 1.84 -23.33 4.71
C THR A 248 3.07 -23.78 3.92
N PRO A 249 3.90 -24.73 4.42
CA PRO A 249 5.06 -25.24 3.69
C PRO A 249 4.73 -25.72 2.27
N VAL A 250 5.75 -25.76 1.40
CA VAL A 250 5.63 -26.29 0.03
C VAL A 250 5.44 -27.80 0.02
#